data_AF-A0AAW9VD76-F1
#
_entry.id   AF-A0AAW9VD76-F1
#
_cell.length_a   1.000
_cell.length_b   1.000
_cell.length_c   1.000
_cell.angle_alpha   90.00
_cell.angle_beta   90.00
_cell.angle_gamma   90.00
#
_symmetry.space_group_name_H-M   'P 1'
#
loop_
_entity.id
_entity.type
_entity.pdbx_description
1 polymer ?
#
loop_
_entity_poly.entity_id
_entity_poly.type
_entity_poly.pdbx_seq_one_letter_code
_entity_poly.pdbx_strand_id
1 'polypeptide(L)'
;MPLLSKLLVEQKNIFLAPGEYFHSEFIGTHYHQLPPLLQKQQNSQLIEQYQLGLPNENTPILPKILADNWSRIPTIAWGLGVIQHASPLPWWGELTQYHQLHKQFTHPLWQSQIRQIETPQQLLALGAEQLLTCLNTFSHCYATRAKYMFSRSTQKVMNHSVRALLPWNIIEETCHYVREHTA
;
A
#
# COMPACT_ATOMS: atom_id res chain seq x y z
N MET A 1 -5.18 -1.11 28.73
CA MET A 1 -4.55 0.03 28.00
C MET A 1 -5.58 0.61 27.04
N PRO A 2 -5.77 1.94 26.98
CA PRO A 2 -6.72 2.56 26.05
C PRO A 2 -6.29 2.35 24.57
N LEU A 3 -7.23 2.24 23.64
CA LEU A 3 -6.96 1.91 22.23
C LEU A 3 -5.92 2.84 21.59
N LEU A 4 -6.01 4.14 21.87
CA LEU A 4 -5.05 5.15 21.39
C LEU A 4 -3.62 4.85 21.86
N SER A 5 -3.44 4.43 23.11
CA SER A 5 -2.11 4.04 23.62
C SER A 5 -1.58 2.80 22.92
N LYS A 6 -2.45 1.86 22.54
CA LYS A 6 -2.05 0.66 21.81
C LYS A 6 -1.62 0.98 20.38
N LEU A 7 -2.33 1.86 19.67
CA LEU A 7 -1.93 2.35 18.34
C LEU A 7 -0.57 3.06 18.37
N LEU A 8 -0.35 3.93 19.36
CA LEU A 8 0.90 4.67 19.52
C LEU A 8 2.07 3.80 19.97
N VAL A 9 1.82 2.58 20.46
CA VAL A 9 2.84 1.60 20.80
C VAL A 9 3.11 0.67 19.62
N GLU A 10 2.06 0.09 19.03
CA GLU A 10 2.18 -0.99 18.04
C GLU A 10 2.34 -0.48 16.60
N GLN A 11 1.77 0.68 16.27
CA GLN A 11 1.68 1.20 14.89
C GLN A 11 2.19 2.64 14.78
N LYS A 12 3.06 3.03 15.72
CA LYS A 12 3.62 4.37 15.84
C LYS A 12 4.22 4.89 14.54
N ASN A 13 5.04 4.09 13.85
CA ASN A 13 5.76 4.52 12.67
C ASN A 13 4.81 4.82 11.50
N ILE A 14 3.69 4.10 11.40
CA ILE A 14 2.64 4.40 10.42
C ILE A 14 2.14 5.84 10.60
N PHE A 15 1.94 6.29 11.83
CA PHE A 15 1.34 7.60 12.08
C PHE A 15 2.35 8.74 12.17
N LEU A 16 3.56 8.46 12.67
CA LEU A 16 4.55 9.47 13.05
C LEU A 16 5.81 9.48 12.17
N ALA A 17 5.97 8.52 11.25
CA ALA A 17 7.15 8.41 10.42
C ALA A 17 6.85 8.30 8.90
N PRO A 18 6.04 9.20 8.31
CA PRO A 18 5.74 9.18 6.88
C PRO A 18 6.98 9.20 5.99
N GLY A 19 8.06 9.84 6.42
CA GLY A 19 9.32 9.85 5.67
C GLY A 19 9.94 8.47 5.47
N GLU A 20 9.67 7.48 6.33
CA GLU A 20 10.23 6.12 6.21
C GLU A 20 9.61 5.34 5.04
N TYR A 21 8.41 5.70 4.60
CA TYR A 21 7.63 4.86 3.69
C TYR A 21 6.97 5.62 2.53
N PHE A 22 6.96 6.95 2.54
CA PHE A 22 6.49 7.73 1.41
C PHE A 22 7.40 7.54 0.18
N HIS A 23 6.79 7.66 -1.00
CA HIS A 23 7.54 7.67 -2.25
C HIS A 23 8.52 8.85 -2.27
N SER A 24 9.69 8.64 -2.88
CA SER A 24 10.80 9.62 -2.91
C SER A 24 10.38 11.02 -3.42
N GLU A 25 9.40 11.07 -4.33
CA GLU A 25 8.79 12.30 -4.85
C GLU A 25 8.13 13.20 -3.78
N PHE A 26 7.76 12.67 -2.61
CA PHE A 26 7.09 13.42 -1.54
C PHE A 26 7.99 13.76 -0.35
N ILE A 27 9.15 13.11 -0.24
CA ILE A 27 10.07 13.27 0.90
C ILE A 27 11.38 13.97 0.51
N GLY A 28 11.79 13.88 -0.76
CA GLY A 28 13.11 14.32 -1.20
C GLY A 28 14.19 13.25 -0.98
N THR A 29 15.25 13.32 -1.78
CA THR A 29 16.25 12.25 -1.96
C THR A 29 17.13 11.93 -0.75
N HIS A 30 17.13 12.77 0.29
CA HIS A 30 18.11 12.70 1.38
C HIS A 30 17.52 12.36 2.76
N TYR A 31 16.23 12.03 2.86
CA TYR A 31 15.57 11.75 4.15
C TYR A 31 16.35 10.73 5.02
N HIS A 32 16.73 9.60 4.44
CA HIS A 32 17.43 8.54 5.16
C HIS A 32 18.88 8.89 5.54
N GLN A 33 19.43 9.98 4.99
CA GLN A 33 20.77 10.49 5.32
C GLN A 33 20.72 11.50 6.48
N LEU A 34 19.52 11.99 6.84
CA LEU A 34 19.36 12.94 7.93
C LEU A 34 19.55 12.26 9.30
N PRO A 35 20.13 12.97 10.29
CA PRO A 35 20.11 12.53 11.68
C PRO A 35 18.68 12.32 12.21
N PRO A 36 18.46 11.44 13.21
CA PRO A 36 17.12 11.10 13.70
C PRO A 36 16.27 12.28 14.17
N LEU A 37 16.89 13.33 14.71
CA LEU A 37 16.17 14.55 15.11
C LEU A 37 15.62 15.32 13.90
N LEU A 38 16.39 15.41 12.82
CA LEU A 38 15.96 16.05 11.58
C LEU A 38 14.93 15.21 10.83
N GLN A 39 15.04 13.87 10.88
CA GLN A 39 14.00 12.98 10.36
C GLN A 39 12.66 13.18 11.07
N LYS A 40 12.65 13.31 12.40
CA LYS A 40 11.44 13.62 13.17
C LYS A 40 10.84 14.97 12.80
N GLN A 41 11.68 16.00 12.67
CA GLN A 41 11.22 17.33 12.24
C GLN A 41 10.60 17.28 10.85
N GLN A 42 11.24 16.59 9.91
CA GLN A 42 10.71 16.41 8.56
C GLN A 42 9.41 15.58 8.57
N ASN A 43 9.31 14.54 9.39
CA ASN A 43 8.07 13.78 9.55
C ASN A 43 6.90 14.66 10.01
N SER A 44 7.12 15.56 10.99
CA SER A 44 6.10 16.52 11.41
C SER A 44 5.70 17.45 10.27
N GLN A 45 6.67 17.96 9.50
CA GLN A 45 6.40 18.80 8.33
C GLN A 45 5.59 18.06 7.27
N LEU A 46 5.90 16.79 6.99
CA LEU A 46 5.14 15.96 6.04
C LEU A 46 3.69 15.74 6.53
N ILE A 47 3.50 15.50 7.83
CA ILE A 47 2.17 15.35 8.44
C ILE A 47 1.34 16.61 8.23
N GLU A 48 1.91 17.79 8.47
CA GLU A 48 1.24 19.08 8.27
C GLU A 48 0.99 19.37 6.79
N GLN A 49 2.02 19.25 5.95
CA GLN A 49 1.98 19.55 4.52
C GLN A 49 0.92 18.74 3.78
N TYR A 50 0.79 17.45 4.12
CA TYR A 50 -0.15 16.53 3.50
C TYR A 50 -1.42 16.30 4.33
N GLN A 51 -1.61 17.08 5.40
CA GLN A 51 -2.79 17.04 6.27
C GLN A 51 -3.13 15.61 6.77
N LEU A 52 -2.10 14.87 7.19
CA LEU A 52 -2.24 13.47 7.60
C LEU A 52 -2.88 13.37 8.98
N GLY A 53 -4.17 13.03 9.04
CA GLY A 53 -4.91 12.91 10.31
C GLY A 53 -4.25 11.94 11.30
N LEU A 54 -4.14 12.31 12.57
CA LEU A 54 -3.60 11.44 13.61
C LEU A 54 -4.66 10.41 14.06
N PRO A 55 -4.23 9.23 14.57
CA PRO A 55 -5.18 8.25 15.09
C PRO A 55 -5.91 8.82 16.31
N ASN A 56 -7.16 8.42 16.47
CA ASN A 56 -7.99 8.73 17.63
C ASN A 56 -8.55 7.45 18.24
N GLU A 57 -9.35 7.58 19.30
CA GLU A 57 -9.96 6.45 20.01
C GLU A 57 -10.90 5.59 19.15
N ASN A 58 -11.34 6.10 18.00
CA ASN A 58 -12.19 5.40 17.05
C ASN A 58 -11.40 4.78 15.88
N THR A 59 -10.08 5.00 15.82
CA THR A 59 -9.24 4.42 14.77
C THR A 59 -8.98 2.95 15.11
N PRO A 60 -9.48 1.97 14.33
CA PRO A 60 -9.19 0.57 14.60
C PRO A 60 -7.71 0.27 14.37
N ILE A 61 -7.22 -0.72 15.12
CA ILE A 61 -5.88 -1.27 14.93
C ILE A 61 -5.87 -2.05 13.62
N LEU A 62 -4.88 -1.78 12.78
CA LEU A 62 -4.69 -2.54 11.55
C LEU A 62 -4.30 -3.99 11.86
N PRO A 63 -4.78 -5.00 11.11
CA PRO A 63 -4.33 -6.38 11.26
C PRO A 63 -2.80 -6.48 11.23
N LYS A 64 -2.23 -7.33 12.09
CA LYS A 64 -0.78 -7.43 12.30
C LYS A 64 -0.02 -7.64 10.99
N ILE A 65 -0.53 -8.50 10.10
CA ILE A 65 0.13 -8.80 8.82
C ILE A 65 0.29 -7.56 7.92
N LEU A 66 -0.69 -6.66 7.90
CA LEU A 66 -0.59 -5.40 7.15
C LEU A 66 0.32 -4.39 7.86
N ALA A 67 0.24 -4.31 9.19
CA ALA A 67 1.08 -3.40 9.98
C ALA A 67 2.57 -3.78 9.85
N ASP A 68 2.89 -5.07 9.97
CA ASP A 68 4.25 -5.60 9.84
C ASP A 68 4.82 -5.39 8.42
N ASN A 69 3.96 -5.36 7.40
CA ASN A 69 4.34 -5.14 6.00
C ASN A 69 4.06 -3.71 5.50
N TRP A 70 3.90 -2.74 6.40
CA TRP A 70 3.48 -1.38 6.01
C TRP A 70 4.44 -0.73 4.99
N SER A 71 5.75 -0.88 5.16
CA SER A 71 6.72 -0.35 4.18
C SER A 71 6.69 -1.06 2.82
N ARG A 72 6.08 -2.26 2.75
CA ARG A 72 5.98 -3.09 1.54
C ARG A 72 4.64 -2.93 0.82
N ILE A 73 3.81 -1.99 1.22
CA ILE A 73 2.49 -1.71 0.61
C ILE A 73 2.58 -1.57 -0.93
N PRO A 74 3.55 -0.85 -1.55
CA PRO A 74 3.70 -0.84 -3.00
C PRO A 74 3.97 -2.21 -3.62
N THR A 75 4.77 -3.04 -2.96
CA THR A 75 5.08 -4.42 -3.39
C THR A 75 3.86 -5.33 -3.27
N ILE A 76 3.06 -5.17 -2.20
CA ILE A 76 1.78 -5.87 -2.04
C ILE A 76 0.81 -5.44 -3.15
N ALA A 77 0.72 -4.14 -3.45
CA ALA A 77 -0.10 -3.61 -4.52
C ALA A 77 0.27 -4.21 -5.89
N TRP A 78 1.55 -4.46 -6.17
CA TRP A 78 1.94 -5.22 -7.36
C TRP A 78 1.30 -6.61 -7.41
N GLY A 79 1.41 -7.39 -6.33
CA GLY A 79 0.81 -8.71 -6.25
C GLY A 79 -0.71 -8.68 -6.46
N LEU A 80 -1.40 -7.73 -5.83
CA LEU A 80 -2.85 -7.57 -6.01
C LEU A 80 -3.21 -7.19 -7.45
N GLY A 81 -2.48 -6.26 -8.05
CA GLY A 81 -2.67 -5.87 -9.45
C GLY A 81 -2.49 -7.06 -10.40
N VAL A 82 -1.44 -7.86 -10.16
CA VAL A 82 -1.18 -9.10 -10.88
C VAL A 82 -2.37 -10.05 -10.79
N ILE A 83 -2.88 -10.39 -9.60
CA ILE A 83 -4.01 -11.30 -9.41
C ILE A 83 -5.23 -10.90 -10.26
N GLN A 84 -5.48 -9.59 -10.36
CA GLN A 84 -6.62 -9.02 -11.07
C GLN A 84 -6.43 -8.89 -12.58
N HIS A 85 -5.23 -9.16 -13.10
CA HIS A 85 -4.94 -9.18 -14.52
C HIS A 85 -5.38 -10.53 -15.14
N ALA A 86 -6.24 -10.46 -16.15
CA ALA A 86 -6.88 -11.64 -16.73
C ALA A 86 -5.94 -12.50 -17.61
N SER A 87 -4.95 -11.88 -18.25
CA SER A 87 -4.03 -12.54 -19.18
C SER A 87 -2.80 -13.08 -18.44
N PRO A 88 -2.04 -14.03 -19.05
CA PRO A 88 -0.72 -14.39 -18.55
C PRO A 88 0.10 -13.14 -18.25
N LEU A 89 0.87 -13.19 -17.16
CA LEU A 89 1.69 -12.06 -16.72
C LEU A 89 2.42 -11.43 -17.91
N PRO A 90 2.31 -10.12 -18.12
CA PRO A 90 3.07 -9.46 -19.18
C PRO A 90 4.57 -9.69 -18.94
N TRP A 91 5.36 -9.75 -20.01
CA TRP A 91 6.81 -10.03 -20.01
C TRP A 91 7.67 -8.95 -19.32
N TRP A 92 7.09 -8.13 -18.44
CA TRP A 92 7.80 -7.18 -17.61
C TRP A 92 8.58 -7.99 -16.56
N GLY A 93 9.82 -8.37 -16.88
CA GLY A 93 10.60 -9.41 -16.20
C GLY A 93 10.48 -9.47 -14.67
N GLU A 94 10.51 -8.33 -13.99
CA GLU A 94 10.39 -8.20 -12.52
C GLU A 94 9.06 -8.73 -11.95
N LEU A 95 8.04 -8.93 -12.78
CA LEU A 95 6.74 -9.49 -12.36
C LEU A 95 6.70 -11.02 -12.36
N THR A 96 7.71 -11.68 -12.93
CA THR A 96 7.80 -13.16 -12.90
C THR A 96 7.79 -13.70 -11.47
N GLN A 97 8.31 -12.92 -10.52
CA GLN A 97 8.25 -13.24 -9.09
C GLN A 97 6.82 -13.30 -8.54
N TYR A 98 5.78 -12.84 -9.24
CA TYR A 98 4.38 -12.94 -8.80
C TYR A 98 3.61 -14.03 -9.56
N HIS A 99 4.29 -14.85 -10.37
CA HIS A 99 3.65 -15.87 -11.20
C HIS A 99 2.91 -16.93 -10.41
N GLN A 100 3.48 -17.36 -9.29
CA GLN A 100 2.83 -18.34 -8.42
C GLN A 100 1.55 -17.76 -7.81
N LEU A 101 1.63 -16.52 -7.31
CA LEU A 101 0.51 -15.77 -6.76
C LEU A 101 -0.61 -15.57 -7.79
N HIS A 102 -0.27 -15.22 -9.04
CA HIS A 102 -1.22 -15.14 -10.17
C HIS A 102 -1.93 -16.46 -10.40
N LYS A 103 -1.17 -17.55 -10.60
CA LYS A 103 -1.73 -18.88 -10.85
C LYS A 103 -2.69 -19.35 -9.77
N GLN A 104 -2.40 -19.03 -8.51
CA GLN A 104 -3.18 -19.49 -7.37
C GLN A 104 -4.48 -18.71 -7.19
N PHE A 105 -4.47 -17.39 -7.40
CA PHE A 105 -5.58 -16.53 -6.98
C PHE A 105 -6.32 -15.83 -8.12
N THR A 106 -5.83 -15.89 -9.36
CA THR A 106 -6.54 -15.29 -10.50
C THR A 106 -7.87 -15.96 -10.72
N HIS A 107 -8.93 -15.15 -10.70
CA HIS A 107 -10.30 -15.61 -10.84
C HIS A 107 -11.16 -14.57 -11.57
N PRO A 108 -12.07 -14.98 -12.49
CA PRO A 108 -12.90 -14.05 -13.27
C PRO A 108 -13.69 -13.04 -12.45
N LEU A 109 -14.11 -13.40 -11.23
CA LEU A 109 -14.89 -12.53 -10.34
C LEU A 109 -14.15 -11.24 -9.92
N TRP A 110 -12.82 -11.28 -9.85
CA TRP A 110 -12.00 -10.15 -9.42
C TRP A 110 -11.22 -9.51 -10.57
N GLN A 111 -11.32 -10.07 -11.78
CA GLN A 111 -10.63 -9.56 -12.96
C GLN A 111 -11.19 -8.19 -13.33
N SER A 112 -10.28 -7.25 -13.58
CA SER A 112 -10.68 -5.92 -14.01
C SER A 112 -11.24 -5.96 -15.42
N GLN A 113 -12.43 -5.37 -15.62
CA GLN A 113 -12.98 -5.13 -16.96
C GLN A 113 -12.33 -3.92 -17.66
N ILE A 114 -11.33 -3.29 -17.03
CA ILE A 114 -10.57 -2.21 -17.65
C ILE A 114 -9.97 -2.73 -18.96
N ARG A 115 -10.28 -2.02 -20.05
CA ARG A 115 -9.76 -2.26 -21.39
C ARG A 115 -8.24 -2.19 -21.33
N GLN A 116 -7.58 -3.33 -21.54
CA GLN A 116 -6.14 -3.54 -21.67
C GLN A 116 -5.26 -2.80 -20.64
N ILE A 117 -4.68 -3.56 -19.71
CA ILE A 117 -3.54 -3.07 -18.92
C ILE A 117 -2.31 -3.09 -19.84
N GLU A 118 -1.85 -1.91 -20.25
CA GLU A 118 -0.77 -1.75 -21.23
C GLU A 118 0.57 -1.40 -20.58
N THR A 119 0.56 -0.93 -19.34
CA THR A 119 1.76 -0.45 -18.64
C THR A 119 1.89 -1.02 -17.23
N PRO A 120 3.12 -1.20 -16.73
CA PRO A 120 3.37 -1.57 -15.34
C PRO A 120 2.65 -0.63 -14.36
N GLN A 121 2.64 0.67 -14.64
CA GLN A 121 2.02 1.69 -13.80
C GLN A 121 0.51 1.50 -13.64
N GLN A 122 -0.19 1.10 -14.70
CA GLN A 122 -1.63 0.77 -14.63
C GLN A 122 -1.88 -0.48 -13.77
N LEU A 123 -1.00 -1.48 -13.83
CA LEU A 123 -1.11 -2.68 -13.02
C LEU A 123 -0.89 -2.38 -11.53
N LEU A 124 0.15 -1.60 -11.21
CA LEU A 124 0.41 -1.13 -9.85
C LEU A 124 -0.77 -0.30 -9.33
N ALA A 125 -1.31 0.59 -10.14
CA ALA A 125 -2.46 1.41 -9.76
C ALA A 125 -3.68 0.55 -9.44
N LEU A 126 -3.98 -0.47 -10.26
CA LEU A 126 -5.09 -1.40 -10.00
C LEU A 126 -4.99 -2.06 -8.62
N GLY A 127 -3.83 -2.62 -8.28
CA GLY A 127 -3.65 -3.24 -6.97
C GLY A 127 -3.53 -2.25 -5.82
N ALA A 128 -2.98 -1.05 -6.07
CA ALA A 128 -2.97 0.04 -5.10
C ALA A 128 -4.40 0.45 -4.73
N GLU A 129 -5.32 0.50 -5.70
CA GLU A 129 -6.71 0.83 -5.43
C GLU A 129 -7.40 -0.22 -4.54
N GLN A 130 -7.19 -1.50 -4.80
CA GLN A 130 -7.69 -2.56 -3.91
C GLN A 130 -7.21 -2.37 -2.47
N LEU A 131 -5.92 -2.11 -2.33
CA LEU A 131 -5.28 -1.95 -1.03
C LEU A 131 -5.77 -0.68 -0.32
N LEU A 132 -5.88 0.45 -1.03
CA LEU A 132 -6.39 1.70 -0.48
C LEU A 132 -7.86 1.58 -0.09
N THR A 133 -8.70 0.93 -0.90
CA THR A 133 -10.09 0.64 -0.55
C THR A 133 -10.17 -0.24 0.69
N CYS A 134 -9.34 -1.29 0.78
CA CYS A 134 -9.24 -2.14 1.96
C CYS A 134 -8.80 -1.35 3.21
N LEU A 135 -7.78 -0.50 3.11
CA LEU A 135 -7.32 0.32 4.23
C LEU A 135 -8.39 1.31 4.69
N ASN A 136 -9.19 1.82 3.75
CA ASN A 136 -10.26 2.76 4.05
C ASN A 136 -11.42 2.12 4.85
N THR A 137 -11.58 0.78 4.82
CA THR A 137 -12.55 0.09 5.70
C THR A 137 -12.10 0.07 7.16
N PHE A 138 -10.80 0.22 7.42
CA PHE A 138 -10.26 0.41 8.77
C PHE A 138 -10.28 1.87 9.16
N SER A 139 -9.60 2.72 8.39
CA SER A 139 -9.62 4.17 8.61
C SER A 139 -9.12 4.92 7.40
N HIS A 140 -9.76 6.04 7.11
CA HIS A 140 -9.28 7.01 6.12
C HIS A 140 -7.83 7.46 6.41
N CYS A 141 -7.42 7.48 7.69
CA CYS A 141 -6.06 7.83 8.09
C CYS A 141 -4.99 6.89 7.52
N TYR A 142 -5.28 5.58 7.40
CA TYR A 142 -4.37 4.62 6.80
C TYR A 142 -4.33 4.78 5.28
N ALA A 143 -5.49 4.83 4.64
CA ALA A 143 -5.58 4.97 3.18
C ALA A 143 -4.89 6.25 2.69
N THR A 144 -5.13 7.39 3.35
CA THR A 144 -4.50 8.66 2.97
C THR A 144 -2.98 8.61 3.08
N ARG A 145 -2.43 7.93 4.10
CA ARG A 145 -0.98 7.73 4.23
C ARG A 145 -0.41 6.81 3.16
N ALA A 146 -1.06 5.66 2.95
CA ALA A 146 -0.64 4.68 1.96
C ALA A 146 -0.67 5.26 0.53
N LYS A 147 -1.57 6.20 0.23
CA LYS A 147 -1.63 6.89 -1.06
C LYS A 147 -0.29 7.51 -1.45
N TYR A 148 0.40 8.13 -0.50
CA TYR A 148 1.70 8.79 -0.74
C TYR A 148 2.88 7.81 -0.86
N MET A 149 2.65 6.50 -0.75
CA MET A 149 3.65 5.47 -1.07
C MET A 149 3.76 5.21 -2.59
N PHE A 150 2.80 5.72 -3.37
CA PHE A 150 2.76 5.59 -4.82
C PHE A 150 3.11 6.92 -5.49
N SER A 151 3.90 6.88 -6.57
CA SER A 151 4.28 8.07 -7.34
C SER A 151 3.07 8.87 -7.84
N ARG A 152 3.27 10.15 -8.17
CA ARG A 152 2.20 10.98 -8.76
C ARG A 152 1.67 10.40 -10.07
N SER A 153 2.54 9.77 -10.87
CA SER A 153 2.13 9.12 -12.12
C SER A 153 1.19 7.94 -11.86
N THR A 154 1.49 7.11 -10.85
CA THR A 154 0.64 5.99 -10.44
C THR A 154 -0.69 6.51 -9.90
N GLN A 155 -0.67 7.52 -9.00
CA GLN A 155 -1.89 8.12 -8.45
C GLN A 155 -2.82 8.71 -9.52
N LYS A 156 -2.29 9.22 -10.63
CA LYS A 156 -3.09 9.78 -11.74
C LYS A 156 -3.85 8.73 -12.54
N VAL A 157 -3.34 7.50 -12.61
CA VAL A 157 -3.96 6.41 -13.37
C VAL A 157 -4.81 5.47 -12.51
N MET A 158 -4.87 5.72 -11.19
CA MET A 158 -5.84 5.11 -10.30
C MET A 158 -7.26 5.56 -10.71
N ASN A 159 -8.04 4.64 -11.27
CA ASN A 159 -9.44 4.86 -11.60
C ASN A 159 -10.30 4.40 -10.43
N HIS A 160 -10.70 5.31 -9.54
CA HIS A 160 -11.33 5.11 -8.22
C HIS A 160 -12.67 4.32 -8.16
N SER A 161 -12.92 3.44 -9.13
CA SER A 161 -14.06 2.57 -9.31
C SER A 161 -13.64 1.10 -9.15
N VAL A 162 -13.21 0.75 -7.94
CA VAL A 162 -13.08 -0.65 -7.56
C VAL A 162 -14.50 -1.25 -7.53
N ARG A 163 -14.84 -2.09 -8.52
CA ARG A 163 -16.17 -2.73 -8.58
C ARG A 163 -16.36 -3.82 -7.53
N ALA A 164 -15.30 -4.53 -7.20
CA ALA A 164 -15.28 -5.58 -6.19
C ALA A 164 -13.95 -5.54 -5.44
N LEU A 165 -14.05 -5.51 -4.11
CA LEU A 165 -12.88 -5.65 -3.25
C LEU A 165 -12.43 -7.11 -3.27
N LEU A 166 -11.13 -7.35 -3.38
CA LEU A 166 -10.57 -8.68 -3.20
C LEU A 166 -10.93 -9.20 -1.80
N PRO A 167 -11.32 -10.49 -1.67
CA PRO A 167 -11.49 -11.12 -0.38
C PRO A 167 -10.27 -10.93 0.55
N TRP A 168 -10.53 -10.74 1.84
CA TRP A 168 -9.47 -10.49 2.83
C TRP A 168 -8.37 -11.55 2.80
N ASN A 169 -8.73 -12.83 2.66
CA ASN A 169 -7.76 -13.92 2.58
C ASN A 169 -6.79 -13.77 1.40
N ILE A 170 -7.21 -13.20 0.27
CA ILE A 170 -6.31 -12.94 -0.86
C ILE A 170 -5.32 -11.82 -0.51
N ILE A 171 -5.81 -10.77 0.16
CA ILE A 171 -4.95 -9.65 0.60
C ILE A 171 -3.91 -10.13 1.62
N GLU A 172 -4.36 -10.91 2.59
CA GLU A 172 -3.51 -11.52 3.63
C GLU A 172 -2.43 -12.44 3.03
N GLU A 173 -2.83 -13.37 2.16
CA GLU A 173 -1.89 -14.26 1.47
C GLU A 173 -0.89 -13.51 0.58
N THR A 174 -1.32 -12.41 -0.04
CA THR A 174 -0.40 -11.55 -0.80
C THR A 174 0.62 -10.88 0.11
N CYS A 175 0.23 -10.48 1.33
CA CYS A 175 1.17 -9.95 2.31
C CYS A 175 2.17 -11.02 2.77
N HIS A 176 1.72 -12.25 3.01
CA HIS A 176 2.60 -13.38 3.34
C HIS A 176 3.58 -13.67 2.21
N TYR A 177 3.09 -13.73 0.97
CA TYR A 177 3.89 -13.96 -0.21
C TYR A 177 5.03 -12.94 -0.35
N VAL A 178 4.69 -11.65 -0.29
CA VAL A 178 5.67 -10.55 -0.36
C VAL A 178 6.66 -10.60 0.79
N ARG A 179 6.21 -10.98 1.99
CA ARG A 179 7.11 -11.13 3.14
C ARG A 179 8.21 -12.17 2.87
N GLU A 180 7.84 -13.30 2.30
CA GLU A 180 8.71 -14.46 2.08
C GLU A 180 9.61 -14.35 0.85
N HIS A 181 9.16 -13.65 -0.20
CA HIS A 181 9.81 -13.69 -1.52
C HIS A 181 10.54 -12.40 -1.93
N THR A 182 10.36 -11.30 -1.19
CA THR A 182 10.98 -10.00 -1.52
C THR A 182 11.82 -9.43 -0.37
N ALA A 183 12.44 -10.30 0.42
CA ALA A 183 13.32 -9.94 1.55
C ALA A 183 14.76 -9.65 1.08
#